data_AF-A0A4U7FCX1-F1
#
_entry.id   AF-A0A4U7FCX1-F1
#
_cell.length_a   1.000
_cell.length_b   1.000
_cell.length_c   1.000
_cell.angle_alpha   90.00
_cell.angle_beta   90.00
_cell.angle_gamma   90.00
#
_symmetry.space_group_name_H-M   'P 1'
#
loop_
_entity.id
_entity.type
_entity.pdbx_description
1 polymer ?
#
loop_
_entity_poly.entity_id
_entity_poly.type
_entity_poly.pdbx_seq_one_letter_code
_entity_poly.pdbx_strand_id
1 'polypeptide(L)'
;MRVASNLGHRLVVGLAALAAVLAATAGATAADSPPANATPTVDARDADPCLTPAAYDTTYGHPPTPTQQLATCTDLTYAAPPAHAARMTTAAFPALEPGGADTSVHPPHADRESEGAIADAHATVFAVHPATRVHLDSTTTRQYIAPTGMVRALVDYRVRDNLGPNRSVRSHTVRTVTLDIGTEQVASTTGAQTPTLPYTTTQTGEQPLTVTAEIAVSIAVNGSRTTTFTQTVTVSDTRSVWVYQLTPEAYTARYPDGRIGLAVYQGSPWHSLTLSEDGTHRVRGVWRYYTARDPRWDRLTVARTTATTTRPSAATPLRVAAFPAQIGPRAVPVRDGPTLTAVWGVTTRSPATRLPPNVSVGVISDEYTRSYGVAVRNETLDSERIQVHGVVRGVSAPLSEITRTARPIREPNLSVRLTDSSGSAATLRITVRDSQTGAPLRVTESAAPRPIVADGPDGTLSINGDPVTLGPDGTATRTVAEPGLYTVRFEPAPWRTTSPAYTAASDTVRWHPLGTLAGWVQLLETTIWIGIPVAVAWIAGRQVAHLMSGESRP
;
A
#
# COMPACT_ATOMS: atom_id res chain seq x y z
N MET A 1 -48.96 0.34 63.89
CA MET A 1 -50.31 0.72 63.43
C MET A 1 -50.15 1.44 62.09
N ARG A 2 -50.62 0.78 61.01
CA ARG A 2 -50.82 1.24 59.60
C ARG A 2 -49.60 1.75 58.79
N VAL A 3 -49.14 0.95 57.81
CA VAL A 3 -49.40 1.04 56.34
C VAL A 3 -48.45 2.06 55.68
N ALA A 4 -47.31 1.62 55.14
CA ALA A 4 -47.06 1.20 53.75
C ALA A 4 -47.06 2.36 52.73
N SER A 5 -45.92 2.57 52.06
CA SER A 5 -45.90 2.73 50.61
C SER A 5 -44.49 2.47 50.06
N ASN A 6 -44.43 1.48 49.17
CA ASN A 6 -43.31 1.22 48.28
C ASN A 6 -43.14 2.39 47.32
N LEU A 7 -41.96 3.01 47.30
CA LEU A 7 -41.56 3.88 46.21
C LEU A 7 -40.10 3.61 45.83
N GLY A 8 -39.90 3.14 44.59
CA GLY A 8 -38.78 3.62 43.79
C GLY A 8 -37.54 2.74 43.67
N HIS A 9 -37.68 1.48 43.24
CA HIS A 9 -36.60 0.77 42.51
C HIS A 9 -36.38 1.40 41.11
N ARG A 10 -35.92 2.65 41.07
CA ARG A 10 -35.47 3.36 39.85
C ARG A 10 -34.43 4.41 40.20
N LEU A 11 -33.28 4.02 40.74
CA LEU A 11 -32.15 4.95 40.91
C LEU A 11 -30.80 4.23 41.11
N VAL A 12 -30.45 3.27 40.24
CA VAL A 12 -29.08 2.72 40.17
C VAL A 12 -28.54 2.56 38.73
N VAL A 13 -29.35 2.75 37.68
CA VAL A 13 -28.85 2.66 36.28
C VAL A 13 -28.32 4.01 35.75
N GLY A 14 -28.39 5.08 36.54
CA GLY A 14 -28.05 6.44 36.10
C GLY A 14 -26.60 6.90 36.29
N LEU A 15 -25.73 6.13 36.95
CA LEU A 15 -24.37 6.58 37.28
C LEU A 15 -23.21 5.76 36.66
N ALA A 16 -23.51 4.71 35.89
CA ALA A 16 -22.50 3.93 35.17
C ALA A 16 -22.34 4.37 33.70
N ALA A 17 -23.27 5.17 33.16
CA ALA A 17 -23.22 5.66 31.78
C ALA A 17 -22.51 7.02 31.62
N LEU A 18 -22.21 7.72 32.72
CA LEU A 18 -21.55 9.04 32.68
C LEU A 18 -20.01 8.99 32.86
N ALA A 19 -19.47 7.85 33.28
CA ALA A 19 -18.02 7.64 33.43
C ALA A 19 -17.35 6.98 32.20
N ALA A 20 -18.14 6.49 31.24
CA ALA A 20 -17.64 5.88 30.00
C ALA A 20 -17.48 6.88 28.82
N VAL A 21 -17.86 8.15 29.01
CA VAL A 21 -17.78 9.19 27.96
C VAL A 21 -16.54 10.10 28.12
N LEU A 22 -15.72 9.89 29.16
CA LEU A 22 -14.55 10.72 29.47
C LEU A 22 -13.18 10.03 29.27
N ALA A 23 -13.13 8.88 28.60
CA ALA A 23 -11.88 8.14 28.34
C ALA A 23 -11.57 7.91 26.84
N ALA A 24 -12.10 8.75 25.94
CA ALA A 24 -11.82 8.70 24.50
C ALA A 24 -11.01 9.91 23.97
N THR A 25 -10.39 10.70 24.85
CA THR A 25 -9.59 11.88 24.48
C THR A 25 -8.09 11.70 24.77
N ALA A 26 -7.60 10.46 24.70
CA ALA A 26 -6.16 10.19 24.70
C ALA A 26 -5.62 10.27 23.27
N GLY A 27 -5.02 11.41 22.93
CA GLY A 27 -3.98 11.49 21.89
C GLY A 27 -4.44 11.35 20.44
N ALA A 28 -5.38 12.19 19.98
CA ALA A 28 -5.34 12.60 18.59
C ALA A 28 -4.06 13.42 18.40
N THR A 29 -2.95 12.75 18.08
CA THR A 29 -1.75 13.43 17.58
C THR A 29 -2.19 14.31 16.43
N ALA A 30 -1.81 15.59 16.50
CA ALA A 30 -2.09 16.55 15.46
C ALA A 30 -1.72 15.91 14.12
N ALA A 31 -2.73 15.70 13.28
CA ALA A 31 -2.52 15.22 11.93
C ALA A 31 -1.47 16.13 11.31
N ASP A 32 -0.41 15.53 10.74
CA ASP A 32 0.56 16.26 9.93
C ASP A 32 -0.19 17.27 9.07
N SER A 33 0.15 18.54 9.26
CA SER A 33 -0.43 19.63 8.48
C SER A 33 -0.35 19.24 7.01
N PRO A 34 -1.46 19.27 6.24
CA PRO A 34 -1.36 19.07 4.81
C PRO A 34 -0.31 20.05 4.27
N PRO A 35 0.50 19.66 3.27
CA PRO A 35 1.47 20.58 2.68
C PRO A 35 0.75 21.89 2.34
N ALA A 36 1.31 23.02 2.76
CA ALA A 36 0.68 24.35 2.77
C ALA A 36 0.27 24.91 1.39
N ASN A 37 0.37 24.11 0.34
CA ASN A 37 0.11 24.52 -1.04
C ASN A 37 -1.03 23.68 -1.63
N ALA A 38 -2.28 24.03 -1.31
CA ALA A 38 -3.44 23.62 -2.10
C ALA A 38 -3.36 24.37 -3.44
N THR A 39 -2.68 23.76 -4.41
CA THR A 39 -2.49 24.31 -5.75
C THR A 39 -3.31 23.49 -6.74
N PRO A 40 -3.87 24.10 -7.79
CA PRO A 40 -4.64 23.40 -8.83
C PRO A 40 -3.89 22.25 -9.53
N THR A 41 -2.58 22.14 -9.33
CA THR A 41 -1.64 21.21 -9.98
C THR A 41 -1.40 19.91 -9.21
N VAL A 42 -2.17 19.62 -8.15
CA VAL A 42 -1.94 18.43 -7.28
C VAL A 42 -2.89 17.27 -7.62
N ASP A 43 -3.92 17.53 -8.44
CA ASP A 43 -5.00 16.59 -8.69
C ASP A 43 -4.91 16.00 -10.10
N ALA A 44 -4.52 14.73 -10.18
CA ALA A 44 -4.29 14.01 -11.42
C ALA A 44 -5.54 13.94 -12.32
N ARG A 45 -5.29 13.59 -13.59
CA ARG A 45 -6.24 13.60 -14.73
C ARG A 45 -6.50 14.98 -15.33
N ASP A 46 -5.67 15.96 -15.02
CA ASP A 46 -5.38 17.10 -15.86
C ASP A 46 -4.24 16.78 -16.84
N ALA A 47 -3.95 17.68 -17.77
CA ALA A 47 -2.81 17.49 -18.67
C ALA A 47 -1.55 17.97 -17.95
N ASP A 48 -0.42 17.26 -18.18
CA ASP A 48 0.91 17.61 -17.67
C ASP A 48 1.76 18.26 -18.79
N PRO A 49 1.52 19.53 -19.16
CA PRO A 49 2.22 20.18 -20.27
C PRO A 49 3.68 20.53 -19.97
N CYS A 50 4.14 20.34 -18.73
CA CYS A 50 5.46 20.78 -18.27
C CYS A 50 5.67 22.28 -18.52
N LEU A 51 4.78 23.13 -17.98
CA LEU A 51 4.78 24.58 -18.25
C LEU A 51 6.14 25.20 -17.91
N THR A 52 6.60 26.18 -18.69
CA THR A 52 7.72 27.03 -18.26
C THR A 52 7.26 28.00 -17.16
N PRO A 53 8.17 28.57 -16.33
CA PRO A 53 7.77 29.53 -15.30
C PRO A 53 6.95 30.72 -15.82
N ALA A 54 7.28 31.22 -17.02
CA ALA A 54 6.52 32.30 -17.68
C ALA A 54 5.11 31.85 -18.12
N ALA A 55 4.97 30.63 -18.64
CA ALA A 55 3.67 30.08 -19.01
C ALA A 55 2.79 29.79 -17.79
N TYR A 56 3.40 29.34 -16.68
CA TYR A 56 2.73 29.17 -15.39
C TYR A 56 2.20 30.51 -14.88
N ASP A 57 3.03 31.56 -14.85
CA ASP A 57 2.65 32.90 -14.40
C ASP A 57 1.49 33.47 -15.24
N THR A 58 1.54 33.24 -16.56
CA THR A 58 0.45 33.64 -17.47
C THR A 58 -0.88 32.91 -17.15
N THR A 59 -0.82 31.66 -16.71
CA THR A 59 -2.00 30.81 -16.49
C THR A 59 -2.61 31.03 -15.10
N TYR A 60 -1.76 31.17 -14.07
CA TYR A 60 -2.18 31.23 -12.67
C TYR A 60 -2.04 32.62 -12.03
N GLY A 61 -1.45 33.60 -12.74
CA GLY A 61 -1.31 34.98 -12.29
C GLY A 61 -0.27 35.17 -11.18
N HIS A 62 0.64 34.21 -11.00
CA HIS A 62 1.78 34.30 -10.09
C HIS A 62 2.92 33.35 -10.51
N PRO A 63 4.19 33.65 -10.18
CA PRO A 63 5.30 32.75 -10.46
C PRO A 63 5.19 31.44 -9.67
N PRO A 64 5.66 30.30 -10.22
CA PRO A 64 5.63 29.02 -9.53
C PRO A 64 6.78 28.89 -8.51
N THR A 65 6.48 28.25 -7.38
CA THR A 65 7.47 27.60 -6.52
C THR A 65 8.07 26.36 -7.21
N PRO A 66 9.24 25.84 -6.78
CA PRO A 66 9.82 24.63 -7.36
C PRO A 66 8.87 23.42 -7.36
N THR A 67 8.06 23.26 -6.31
CA THR A 67 7.07 22.18 -6.22
C THR A 67 5.90 22.38 -7.18
N GLN A 68 5.39 23.61 -7.33
CA GLN A 68 4.35 23.94 -8.31
C GLN A 68 4.84 23.74 -9.74
N GLN A 69 6.09 24.12 -10.01
CA GLN A 69 6.75 23.90 -11.29
C GLN A 69 6.82 22.41 -11.63
N LEU A 70 7.30 21.57 -10.68
CA LEU A 70 7.35 20.11 -10.84
C LEU A 70 5.95 19.52 -11.06
N ALA A 71 4.96 20.03 -10.34
CA ALA A 71 3.57 19.58 -10.42
C ALA A 71 2.91 19.84 -11.79
N THR A 72 3.51 20.65 -12.66
CA THR A 72 3.04 20.80 -14.06
C THR A 72 3.55 19.70 -14.99
N CYS A 73 4.52 18.89 -14.53
CA CYS A 73 5.16 17.83 -15.30
C CYS A 73 4.78 16.42 -14.83
N THR A 74 4.32 16.30 -13.57
CA THR A 74 4.04 15.01 -12.92
C THR A 74 3.10 15.20 -11.75
N ASP A 75 2.27 14.19 -11.50
CA ASP A 75 1.39 14.15 -10.35
C ASP A 75 2.16 14.01 -9.04
N LEU A 76 1.88 14.91 -8.10
CA LEU A 76 2.44 14.80 -6.76
C LEU A 76 1.77 13.67 -5.97
N THR A 77 2.59 12.89 -5.26
CA THR A 77 2.10 11.68 -4.58
C THR A 77 2.22 11.78 -3.06
N TYR A 78 1.19 11.33 -2.36
CA TYR A 78 1.12 11.28 -0.92
C TYR A 78 1.74 10.01 -0.36
N ALA A 79 2.35 10.15 0.81
CA ALA A 79 2.92 9.04 1.55
C ALA A 79 1.84 8.22 2.29
N ALA A 80 0.68 8.78 2.60
CA ALA A 80 -0.44 8.11 3.28
C ALA A 80 -1.77 8.52 2.60
N PRO A 81 -2.88 7.78 2.79
CA PRO A 81 -4.17 8.14 2.21
C PRO A 81 -4.58 9.57 2.63
N PRO A 82 -4.63 10.55 1.71
CA PRO A 82 -4.81 11.95 2.07
C PRO A 82 -6.26 12.28 2.40
N ALA A 83 -6.46 13.26 3.28
CA ALA A 83 -7.78 13.87 3.52
C ALA A 83 -8.18 14.87 2.43
N HIS A 84 -7.25 15.24 1.54
CA HIS A 84 -7.41 16.30 0.53
C HIS A 84 -8.67 16.12 -0.31
N ALA A 85 -8.85 14.96 -0.94
CA ALA A 85 -10.02 14.68 -1.78
C ALA A 85 -11.34 14.87 -1.04
N ALA A 86 -11.46 14.36 0.19
CA ALA A 86 -12.69 14.49 0.97
C ALA A 86 -13.00 15.95 1.33
N ARG A 87 -11.98 16.74 1.70
CA ARG A 87 -12.17 18.18 2.02
C ARG A 87 -12.61 18.98 0.81
N MET A 88 -11.92 18.82 -0.33
CA MET A 88 -12.23 19.56 -1.55
C MET A 88 -13.60 19.19 -2.10
N THR A 89 -13.93 17.89 -2.18
CA THR A 89 -15.26 17.43 -2.57
C THR A 89 -16.35 17.98 -1.65
N THR A 90 -16.10 18.02 -0.33
CA THR A 90 -17.05 18.58 0.64
C THR A 90 -17.27 20.07 0.42
N ALA A 91 -16.21 20.84 0.17
CA ALA A 91 -16.29 22.28 -0.08
C ALA A 91 -16.96 22.61 -1.42
N ALA A 92 -16.76 21.79 -2.45
CA ALA A 92 -17.33 22.00 -3.78
C ALA A 92 -18.79 21.55 -3.89
N PHE A 93 -19.21 20.52 -3.14
CA PHE A 93 -20.54 19.91 -3.29
C PHE A 93 -21.72 20.88 -3.16
N PRO A 94 -21.73 21.88 -2.25
CA PRO A 94 -22.82 22.86 -2.17
C PRO A 94 -23.00 23.73 -3.43
N ALA A 95 -22.00 23.83 -4.30
CA ALA A 95 -22.09 24.56 -5.57
C ALA A 95 -22.83 23.75 -6.66
N LEU A 96 -23.17 22.48 -6.41
CA LEU A 96 -23.94 21.66 -7.32
C LEU A 96 -25.43 22.04 -7.23
N GLU A 97 -25.90 22.81 -8.19
CA GLU A 97 -27.30 23.26 -8.25
C GLU A 97 -28.17 22.27 -9.03
N PRO A 98 -29.16 21.61 -8.38
CA PRO A 98 -30.20 20.88 -9.09
C PRO A 98 -31.11 21.84 -9.87
N GLY A 99 -31.87 21.30 -10.81
CA GLY A 99 -32.88 22.01 -11.56
C GLY A 99 -34.14 22.30 -10.76
N GLY A 100 -35.07 22.99 -11.43
CA GLY A 100 -36.39 23.34 -10.90
C GLY A 100 -37.50 22.42 -11.43
N ALA A 101 -38.75 22.85 -11.29
CA ALA A 101 -39.91 22.06 -11.71
C ALA A 101 -39.89 21.63 -13.19
N ASP A 102 -39.34 22.45 -14.08
CA ASP A 102 -39.36 22.26 -15.55
C ASP A 102 -37.99 21.84 -16.12
N THR A 103 -36.98 21.69 -15.26
CA THR A 103 -35.58 21.55 -15.66
C THR A 103 -34.92 20.43 -14.86
N SER A 104 -34.30 19.46 -15.54
CA SER A 104 -33.47 18.42 -14.93
C SER A 104 -31.99 18.67 -15.25
N VAL A 105 -31.12 18.57 -14.25
CA VAL A 105 -29.68 18.75 -14.33
C VAL A 105 -28.99 17.45 -13.93
N HIS A 106 -28.24 16.85 -14.86
CA HIS A 106 -27.60 15.56 -14.62
C HIS A 106 -26.22 15.45 -15.30
N PRO A 107 -25.27 14.67 -14.75
CA PRO A 107 -24.05 14.36 -15.47
C PRO A 107 -24.34 13.48 -16.70
N PRO A 108 -23.45 13.42 -17.71
CA PRO A 108 -23.67 12.66 -18.95
C PRO A 108 -23.87 11.16 -18.75
N HIS A 109 -23.42 10.62 -17.61
CA HIS A 109 -23.46 9.20 -17.27
C HIS A 109 -24.60 8.84 -16.30
N ALA A 110 -25.53 9.76 -16.03
CA ALA A 110 -26.68 9.47 -15.19
C ALA A 110 -27.64 8.53 -15.92
N ASP A 111 -28.05 7.46 -15.23
CA ASP A 111 -29.15 6.60 -15.65
C ASP A 111 -30.46 7.30 -15.32
N ARG A 112 -31.29 7.54 -16.35
CA ARG A 112 -32.49 8.37 -16.26
C ARG A 112 -33.73 7.57 -16.56
N GLU A 113 -34.78 7.83 -15.80
CA GLU A 113 -36.11 7.28 -16.01
C GLU A 113 -37.15 8.37 -16.23
N SER A 114 -38.25 8.02 -16.89
CA SER A 114 -39.35 8.93 -17.15
C SER A 114 -40.66 8.17 -17.15
N GLU A 115 -41.59 8.59 -16.29
CA GLU A 115 -42.88 7.94 -16.15
C GLU A 115 -43.97 9.00 -15.91
N GLY A 116 -45.06 8.92 -16.68
CA GLY A 116 -46.19 9.87 -16.62
C GLY A 116 -45.76 11.33 -16.52
N ALA A 117 -46.01 11.99 -15.38
CA ALA A 117 -45.68 13.40 -15.14
C ALA A 117 -44.21 13.67 -14.83
N ILE A 118 -43.43 12.66 -14.44
CA ILE A 118 -42.02 12.79 -14.06
C ILE A 118 -41.15 12.43 -15.27
N ALA A 119 -40.19 13.29 -15.61
CA ALA A 119 -39.26 13.07 -16.71
C ALA A 119 -37.81 13.34 -16.27
N ASP A 120 -36.89 12.65 -16.94
CA ASP A 120 -35.44 12.73 -16.71
C ASP A 120 -35.06 12.59 -15.22
N ALA A 121 -35.80 11.74 -14.49
CA ALA A 121 -35.54 11.45 -13.09
C ALA A 121 -34.27 10.60 -12.97
N HIS A 122 -33.41 10.93 -12.02
CA HIS A 122 -32.23 10.13 -11.70
C HIS A 122 -31.81 10.31 -10.25
N ALA A 123 -31.06 9.33 -9.74
CA ALA A 123 -30.20 9.48 -8.59
C ALA A 123 -28.78 9.17 -9.07
N THR A 124 -27.79 9.98 -8.73
CA THR A 124 -26.41 9.75 -9.18
C THR A 124 -25.43 10.04 -8.05
N VAL A 125 -24.60 9.05 -7.73
CA VAL A 125 -23.57 9.16 -6.71
C VAL A 125 -22.50 10.14 -7.17
N PHE A 126 -22.36 11.24 -6.41
CA PHE A 126 -21.36 12.26 -6.61
C PHE A 126 -20.00 11.80 -6.05
N ALA A 127 -19.98 11.37 -4.79
CA ALA A 127 -18.76 10.91 -4.13
C ALA A 127 -19.03 10.02 -2.92
N VAL A 128 -18.04 9.18 -2.59
CA VAL A 128 -18.00 8.35 -1.38
C VAL A 128 -16.67 8.61 -0.67
N HIS A 129 -16.71 8.99 0.60
CA HIS A 129 -15.51 9.25 1.41
C HIS A 129 -15.63 8.75 2.86
N PRO A 130 -14.53 8.28 3.47
CA PRO A 130 -13.22 8.05 2.87
C PRO A 130 -13.21 6.80 1.99
N ALA A 131 -12.56 6.89 0.84
CA ALA A 131 -12.47 5.80 -0.12
C ALA A 131 -11.17 5.88 -0.92
N THR A 132 -10.63 4.73 -1.30
CA THR A 132 -9.39 4.62 -2.07
C THR A 132 -9.59 3.64 -3.22
N ARG A 133 -9.31 4.09 -4.45
CA ARG A 133 -9.26 3.25 -5.64
C ARG A 133 -7.86 2.63 -5.76
N VAL A 134 -7.73 1.34 -5.45
CA VAL A 134 -6.43 0.65 -5.46
C VAL A 134 -6.23 -0.03 -6.80
N HIS A 135 -5.14 0.32 -7.48
CA HIS A 135 -4.67 -0.35 -8.68
C HIS A 135 -3.82 -1.56 -8.28
N LEU A 136 -4.42 -2.76 -8.31
CA LEU A 136 -3.81 -3.96 -7.76
C LEU A 136 -2.89 -4.65 -8.77
N ASP A 137 -3.30 -4.77 -10.03
CA ASP A 137 -2.52 -5.43 -11.07
C ASP A 137 -2.99 -4.97 -12.46
N SER A 138 -2.40 -5.54 -13.51
CA SER A 138 -2.75 -5.25 -14.91
C SER A 138 -4.24 -5.47 -15.29
N THR A 139 -4.99 -6.20 -14.47
CA THR A 139 -6.40 -6.54 -14.71
C THR A 139 -7.36 -5.98 -13.67
N THR A 140 -6.87 -5.76 -12.43
CA THR A 140 -7.71 -5.51 -11.27
C THR A 140 -7.50 -4.10 -10.71
N THR A 141 -8.60 -3.37 -10.57
CA THR A 141 -8.67 -2.12 -9.81
C THR A 141 -9.94 -2.16 -8.96
N ARG A 142 -9.84 -1.77 -7.70
CA ARG A 142 -10.93 -1.92 -6.74
C ARG A 142 -11.15 -0.65 -5.93
N GLN A 143 -12.41 -0.29 -5.69
CA GLN A 143 -12.79 0.84 -4.85
C GLN A 143 -13.01 0.36 -3.41
N TYR A 144 -12.06 0.64 -2.52
CA TYR A 144 -12.21 0.35 -1.10
C TYR A 144 -12.87 1.54 -0.38
N ILE A 145 -13.81 1.26 0.51
CA ILE A 145 -14.46 2.26 1.38
C ILE A 145 -14.28 1.87 2.84
N ALA A 146 -14.19 2.86 3.73
CA ALA A 146 -14.19 2.57 5.17
C ALA A 146 -15.59 2.09 5.62
N PRO A 147 -15.69 1.32 6.71
CA PRO A 147 -16.97 0.88 7.28
C PRO A 147 -17.86 2.05 7.74
N THR A 148 -17.24 3.18 8.07
CA THR A 148 -17.93 4.43 8.40
C THR A 148 -17.48 5.52 7.44
N GLY A 149 -18.43 6.28 6.90
CA GLY A 149 -18.15 7.33 5.92
C GLY A 149 -19.37 8.15 5.55
N MET A 150 -19.32 8.75 4.36
CA MET A 150 -20.33 9.65 3.85
C MET A 150 -20.46 9.51 2.33
N VAL A 151 -21.69 9.39 1.86
CA VAL A 151 -22.06 9.42 0.45
C VAL A 151 -22.72 10.75 0.13
N ARG A 152 -22.37 11.33 -1.02
CA ARG A 152 -23.02 12.51 -1.60
C ARG A 152 -23.63 12.10 -2.93
N ALA A 153 -24.85 12.54 -3.20
CA ALA A 153 -25.53 12.26 -4.46
C ALA A 153 -26.25 13.48 -5.01
N LEU A 154 -26.55 13.45 -6.31
CA LEU A 154 -27.47 14.37 -6.98
C LEU A 154 -28.71 13.59 -7.37
N VAL A 155 -29.86 14.04 -6.90
CA VAL A 155 -31.18 13.57 -7.30
C VAL A 155 -31.85 14.72 -8.01
N ASP A 156 -32.22 14.53 -9.26
CA ASP A 156 -32.90 15.56 -10.01
C ASP A 156 -33.90 14.98 -11.01
N TYR A 157 -34.86 15.81 -11.40
CA TYR A 157 -35.96 15.47 -12.30
C TYR A 157 -36.64 16.74 -12.80
N ARG A 158 -37.45 16.60 -13.85
CA ARG A 158 -38.41 17.64 -14.25
C ARG A 158 -39.81 17.07 -14.33
N VAL A 159 -40.77 17.97 -14.20
CA VAL A 159 -42.20 17.68 -14.33
C VAL A 159 -42.66 18.11 -15.71
N ARG A 160 -43.48 17.29 -16.35
CA ARG A 160 -44.01 17.59 -17.69
C ARG A 160 -45.13 18.62 -17.61
N ASP A 161 -45.06 19.63 -18.46
CA ASP A 161 -46.04 20.72 -18.51
C ASP A 161 -47.40 20.29 -19.10
N ASN A 162 -47.40 19.36 -20.06
CA ASN A 162 -48.63 18.86 -20.68
C ASN A 162 -49.01 17.49 -20.11
N LEU A 163 -49.88 17.50 -19.11
CA LEU A 163 -50.44 16.29 -18.50
C LEU A 163 -51.76 15.83 -19.13
N GLY A 164 -52.19 16.47 -20.21
CA GLY A 164 -53.51 16.30 -20.82
C GLY A 164 -54.57 17.26 -20.26
N PRO A 165 -55.79 17.25 -20.83
CA PRO A 165 -56.86 18.16 -20.42
C PRO A 165 -57.23 17.96 -18.94
N ASN A 166 -57.56 19.06 -18.26
CA ASN A 166 -58.04 19.06 -16.88
C ASN A 166 -57.06 18.50 -15.83
N ARG A 167 -55.75 18.47 -16.10
CA ARG A 167 -54.73 18.02 -15.14
C ARG A 167 -53.70 19.12 -14.90
N SER A 168 -53.38 19.38 -13.64
CA SER A 168 -52.35 20.35 -13.26
C SER A 168 -51.49 19.82 -12.11
N VAL A 169 -50.19 20.10 -12.16
CA VAL A 169 -49.27 19.80 -11.07
C VAL A 169 -49.62 20.67 -9.86
N ARG A 170 -49.78 20.04 -8.69
CA ARG A 170 -50.02 20.73 -7.42
C ARG A 170 -48.73 20.90 -6.63
N SER A 171 -47.92 19.84 -6.58
CA SER A 171 -46.65 19.81 -5.85
C SER A 171 -45.78 18.70 -6.40
N HIS A 172 -44.47 18.85 -6.22
CA HIS A 172 -43.49 17.82 -6.53
C HIS A 172 -42.41 17.83 -5.43
N THR A 173 -41.85 16.66 -5.12
CA THR A 173 -40.82 16.55 -4.10
C THR A 173 -40.00 15.27 -4.28
N VAL A 174 -38.75 15.31 -3.81
CA VAL A 174 -38.00 14.09 -3.50
C VAL A 174 -38.54 13.57 -2.16
N ARG A 175 -39.28 12.46 -2.19
CA ARG A 175 -39.94 11.93 -1.00
C ARG A 175 -38.92 11.36 -0.02
N THR A 176 -38.09 10.46 -0.51
CA THR A 176 -37.09 9.74 0.29
C THR A 176 -35.86 9.49 -0.55
N VAL A 177 -34.67 9.58 0.06
CA VAL A 177 -33.43 9.04 -0.48
C VAL A 177 -32.83 8.09 0.54
N THR A 178 -32.58 6.84 0.14
CA THR A 178 -31.93 5.82 0.96
C THR A 178 -30.53 5.50 0.44
N LEU A 179 -29.68 5.04 1.34
CA LEU A 179 -28.38 4.45 1.04
C LEU A 179 -28.37 3.04 1.59
N ASP A 180 -28.14 2.09 0.70
CA ASP A 180 -27.99 0.67 1.02
C ASP A 180 -26.55 0.23 0.72
N ILE A 181 -25.96 -0.58 1.61
CA ILE A 181 -24.70 -1.28 1.37
C ILE A 181 -24.98 -2.77 1.53
N GLY A 182 -24.86 -3.53 0.45
CA GLY A 182 -25.31 -4.92 0.43
C GLY A 182 -26.81 -5.02 0.69
N THR A 183 -27.17 -5.70 1.77
CA THR A 183 -28.56 -5.84 2.23
C THR A 183 -28.91 -4.90 3.40
N GLU A 184 -27.99 -4.02 3.80
CA GLU A 184 -28.14 -3.13 4.96
C GLU A 184 -28.51 -1.71 4.51
N GLN A 185 -29.69 -1.22 4.90
CA GLN A 185 -30.02 0.21 4.75
C GLN A 185 -29.32 1.01 5.85
N VAL A 186 -28.30 1.77 5.46
CA VAL A 186 -27.37 2.45 6.39
C VAL A 186 -27.69 3.93 6.59
N ALA A 187 -28.46 4.54 5.69
CA ALA A 187 -28.90 5.94 5.83
C ALA A 187 -30.21 6.21 5.08
N SER A 188 -30.94 7.23 5.52
CA SER A 188 -32.11 7.77 4.82
C SER A 188 -32.29 9.27 5.09
N THR A 189 -32.82 10.01 4.12
CA THR A 189 -33.20 11.42 4.25
C THR A 189 -34.42 11.71 3.37
N THR A 190 -35.05 12.87 3.55
CA THR A 190 -36.25 13.29 2.81
C THR A 190 -36.09 14.70 2.26
N GLY A 191 -36.76 15.02 1.16
CA GLY A 191 -36.84 16.38 0.62
C GLY A 191 -35.55 16.96 0.00
N ALA A 192 -34.47 16.18 -0.12
CA ALA A 192 -33.17 16.67 -0.58
C ALA A 192 -32.83 16.21 -2.00
N GLN A 193 -32.57 17.16 -2.90
CA GLN A 193 -32.00 16.90 -4.23
C GLN A 193 -30.46 16.77 -4.21
N THR A 194 -29.78 17.28 -3.17
CA THR A 194 -28.34 17.08 -2.94
C THR A 194 -28.09 16.39 -1.59
N PRO A 195 -28.59 15.16 -1.39
CA PRO A 195 -28.49 14.47 -0.11
C PRO A 195 -27.03 14.19 0.28
N THR A 196 -26.75 14.36 1.56
CA THR A 196 -25.50 13.92 2.22
C THR A 196 -25.85 12.84 3.23
N LEU A 197 -25.37 11.62 2.99
CA LEU A 197 -25.79 10.41 3.67
C LEU A 197 -24.61 9.84 4.47
N PRO A 198 -24.48 10.15 5.77
CA PRO A 198 -23.50 9.49 6.63
C PRO A 198 -23.89 8.02 6.80
N TYR A 199 -22.91 7.12 6.80
CA TYR A 199 -23.15 5.69 6.95
C TYR A 199 -22.18 5.06 7.93
N THR A 200 -22.66 4.01 8.58
CA THR A 200 -21.86 2.98 9.26
C THR A 200 -22.45 1.65 8.87
N THR A 201 -21.62 0.69 8.46
CA THR A 201 -22.05 -0.65 8.03
C THR A 201 -21.29 -1.75 8.74
N THR A 202 -21.97 -2.88 8.92
CA THR A 202 -21.38 -4.14 9.40
C THR A 202 -20.96 -5.07 8.26
N GLN A 203 -21.34 -4.74 7.02
CA GLN A 203 -20.95 -5.51 5.84
C GLN A 203 -19.43 -5.51 5.66
N THR A 204 -18.93 -6.56 5.00
CA THR A 204 -17.51 -6.70 4.66
C THR A 204 -17.36 -7.20 3.22
N GLY A 205 -16.17 -7.01 2.63
CA GLY A 205 -15.90 -7.53 1.29
C GLY A 205 -16.57 -6.72 0.19
N GLU A 206 -16.74 -7.34 -0.98
CA GLU A 206 -17.43 -6.71 -2.12
C GLU A 206 -18.92 -6.57 -1.85
N GLN A 207 -19.44 -5.35 -2.00
CA GLN A 207 -20.83 -5.02 -1.75
C GLN A 207 -21.33 -4.04 -2.82
N PRO A 208 -22.60 -4.15 -3.24
CA PRO A 208 -23.25 -3.06 -3.94
C PRO A 208 -23.50 -1.91 -2.95
N LEU A 209 -23.07 -0.70 -3.29
CA LEU A 209 -23.49 0.54 -2.65
C LEU A 209 -24.53 1.20 -3.56
N THR A 210 -25.77 1.30 -3.09
CA THR A 210 -26.91 1.79 -3.88
C THR A 210 -27.50 3.01 -3.22
N VAL A 211 -27.60 4.11 -3.97
CA VAL A 211 -28.42 5.26 -3.59
C VAL A 211 -29.73 5.14 -4.35
N THR A 212 -30.85 5.14 -3.63
CA THR A 212 -32.20 5.05 -4.20
C THR A 212 -32.98 6.29 -3.83
N ALA A 213 -33.64 6.93 -4.80
CA ALA A 213 -34.51 8.08 -4.57
C ALA A 213 -35.93 7.81 -5.06
N GLU A 214 -36.93 8.09 -4.22
CA GLU A 214 -38.34 8.08 -4.59
C GLU A 214 -38.79 9.53 -4.83
N ILE A 215 -39.21 9.83 -6.05
CA ILE A 215 -39.72 11.15 -6.46
C ILE A 215 -41.22 11.07 -6.58
N ALA A 216 -41.93 12.08 -6.07
CA ALA A 216 -43.39 12.13 -6.08
C ALA A 216 -43.91 13.44 -6.67
N VAL A 217 -44.91 13.34 -7.55
CA VAL A 217 -45.66 14.48 -8.10
C VAL A 217 -47.15 14.30 -7.79
N SER A 218 -47.76 15.31 -7.18
CA SER A 218 -49.19 15.35 -6.92
C SER A 218 -49.90 16.11 -8.03
N ILE A 219 -50.90 15.48 -8.64
CA ILE A 219 -51.63 16.00 -9.81
C ILE A 219 -53.09 16.22 -9.41
N ALA A 220 -53.61 17.42 -9.64
CA ALA A 220 -55.02 17.75 -9.48
C ALA A 220 -55.81 17.42 -10.76
N VAL A 221 -57.02 16.89 -10.60
CA VAL A 221 -57.93 16.53 -11.70
C VAL A 221 -59.11 17.49 -11.74
N ASN A 222 -59.53 17.89 -12.94
CA ASN A 222 -60.65 18.82 -13.20
C ASN A 222 -60.50 20.20 -12.54
N GLY A 223 -59.26 20.66 -12.33
CA GLY A 223 -58.99 21.92 -11.62
C GLY A 223 -59.51 21.94 -10.18
N SER A 224 -59.98 20.80 -9.67
CA SER A 224 -60.54 20.67 -8.32
C SER A 224 -59.42 20.61 -7.30
N ARG A 225 -59.54 21.39 -6.22
CA ARG A 225 -58.58 21.38 -5.10
C ARG A 225 -58.63 20.10 -4.25
N THR A 226 -59.69 19.30 -4.37
CA THR A 226 -59.95 18.14 -3.50
C THR A 226 -59.59 16.79 -4.12
N THR A 227 -59.56 16.65 -5.44
CA THR A 227 -59.23 15.38 -6.10
C THR A 227 -57.80 15.42 -6.63
N THR A 228 -56.85 14.90 -5.85
CA THR A 228 -55.46 14.73 -6.26
C THR A 228 -55.05 13.27 -6.25
N PHE A 229 -54.26 12.85 -7.24
CA PHE A 229 -53.54 11.58 -7.18
C PHE A 229 -52.03 11.83 -7.21
N THR A 230 -51.26 10.93 -6.61
CA THR A 230 -49.81 11.01 -6.57
C THR A 230 -49.22 10.00 -7.53
N GLN A 231 -48.30 10.45 -8.36
CA GLN A 231 -47.45 9.59 -9.16
C GLN A 231 -46.05 9.55 -8.56
N THR A 232 -45.45 8.37 -8.53
CA THR A 232 -44.10 8.15 -7.99
C THR A 232 -43.20 7.50 -9.03
N VAL A 233 -41.92 7.84 -9.01
CA VAL A 233 -40.85 7.16 -9.75
C VAL A 233 -39.71 6.87 -8.78
N THR A 234 -39.14 5.67 -8.89
CA THR A 234 -37.99 5.25 -8.07
C THR A 234 -36.79 5.08 -8.98
N VAL A 235 -35.71 5.79 -8.69
CA VAL A 235 -34.46 5.76 -9.45
C VAL A 235 -33.29 5.44 -8.54
N SER A 236 -32.25 4.82 -9.08
CA SER A 236 -31.08 4.44 -8.30
C SER A 236 -29.76 4.51 -9.08
N ASP A 237 -28.65 4.64 -8.35
CA ASP A 237 -27.28 4.45 -8.85
C ASP A 237 -26.56 3.46 -7.92
N THR A 238 -26.03 2.39 -8.51
CA THR A 238 -25.31 1.33 -7.80
C THR A 238 -23.84 1.30 -8.21
N ARG A 239 -22.96 1.23 -7.20
CA ARG A 239 -21.51 1.08 -7.36
C ARG A 239 -21.03 -0.18 -6.66
N SER A 240 -20.21 -1.01 -7.33
CA SER A 240 -19.45 -2.05 -6.62
C SER A 240 -18.34 -1.39 -5.80
N VAL A 241 -18.36 -1.65 -4.49
CA VAL A 241 -17.36 -1.17 -3.51
C VAL A 241 -16.88 -2.34 -2.66
N TRP A 242 -15.70 -2.20 -2.08
CA TRP A 242 -15.18 -3.16 -1.11
C TRP A 242 -15.16 -2.54 0.28
N VAL A 243 -16.05 -2.98 1.16
CA VAL A 243 -16.06 -2.53 2.56
C VAL A 243 -14.82 -3.07 3.24
N TYR A 244 -13.95 -2.15 3.64
CA TYR A 244 -12.56 -2.42 3.94
C TYR A 244 -12.32 -2.49 5.44
N GLN A 245 -12.06 -3.70 5.92
CA GLN A 245 -11.68 -3.97 7.31
C GLN A 245 -10.35 -4.71 7.37
N LEU A 246 -9.59 -4.43 8.42
CA LEU A 246 -8.30 -5.04 8.70
C LEU A 246 -8.48 -6.07 9.80
N THR A 247 -7.89 -7.24 9.62
CA THR A 247 -7.93 -8.36 10.58
C THR A 247 -6.54 -8.97 10.67
N PRO A 248 -5.54 -8.20 11.16
CA PRO A 248 -4.16 -8.63 11.11
C PRO A 248 -3.90 -9.74 12.14
N GLU A 249 -3.14 -10.74 11.72
CA GLU A 249 -2.61 -11.78 12.61
C GLU A 249 -1.14 -11.51 12.91
N ALA A 250 -0.74 -11.67 14.16
CA ALA A 250 0.60 -11.34 14.58
C ALA A 250 1.25 -12.43 15.44
N TYR A 251 2.55 -12.57 15.25
CA TYR A 251 3.35 -13.58 15.93
C TYR A 251 4.68 -13.01 16.39
N THR A 252 5.13 -13.44 17.56
CA THR A 252 6.44 -13.05 18.09
C THR A 252 7.37 -14.21 18.34
N ALA A 253 8.67 -13.92 18.26
CA ALA A 253 9.76 -14.80 18.65
C ALA A 253 10.90 -13.96 19.26
N ARG A 254 11.74 -14.58 20.08
CA ARG A 254 12.92 -13.93 20.67
C ARG A 254 14.18 -14.41 19.96
N TYR A 255 15.00 -13.48 19.49
CA TYR A 255 16.30 -13.78 18.92
C TYR A 255 17.35 -14.05 20.03
N PRO A 256 18.43 -14.79 19.73
CA PRO A 256 19.51 -15.06 20.68
C PRO A 256 20.12 -13.81 21.34
N ASP A 257 20.17 -12.69 20.62
CA ASP A 257 20.67 -11.40 21.13
C ASP A 257 19.66 -10.61 21.97
N GLY A 258 18.52 -11.23 22.32
CA GLY A 258 17.49 -10.62 23.16
C GLY A 258 16.44 -9.79 22.39
N ARG A 259 16.71 -9.38 21.15
CA ARG A 259 15.75 -8.62 20.31
C ARG A 259 14.51 -9.44 19.98
N ILE A 260 13.40 -8.75 19.71
CA ILE A 260 12.12 -9.38 19.44
C ILE A 260 11.84 -9.36 17.94
N GLY A 261 11.52 -10.53 17.38
CA GLY A 261 10.94 -10.67 16.06
C GLY A 261 9.43 -10.56 16.11
N LEU A 262 8.85 -9.77 15.21
CA LEU A 262 7.41 -9.65 15.00
C LEU A 262 7.10 -9.97 13.54
N ALA A 263 6.23 -10.95 13.32
CA ALA A 263 5.65 -11.23 12.01
C ALA A 263 4.18 -10.80 12.03
N VAL A 264 3.77 -10.00 11.06
CA VAL A 264 2.38 -9.52 10.89
C VAL A 264 1.88 -9.98 9.53
N TYR A 265 0.66 -10.53 9.49
CA TYR A 265 -0.03 -10.96 8.30
C TYR A 265 -1.34 -10.21 8.17
N GLN A 266 -1.58 -9.65 7.00
CA GLN A 266 -2.78 -8.93 6.64
C GLN A 266 -3.05 -9.16 5.15
N GLY A 267 -4.06 -9.99 4.84
CA GLY A 267 -4.37 -10.41 3.46
C GLY A 267 -4.81 -9.26 2.55
N SER A 268 -5.51 -8.26 3.10
CA SER A 268 -5.95 -7.09 2.32
C SER A 268 -4.84 -6.04 2.20
N PRO A 269 -4.85 -5.17 1.16
CA PRO A 269 -3.79 -4.18 0.95
C PRO A 269 -3.59 -3.25 2.15
N TRP A 270 -2.43 -3.28 2.79
CA TRP A 270 -2.13 -2.46 3.97
C TRP A 270 -1.09 -1.38 3.63
N HIS A 271 -1.17 -0.24 4.31
CA HIS A 271 -0.31 0.91 4.08
C HIS A 271 0.97 0.88 4.92
N SER A 272 0.83 0.71 6.23
CA SER A 272 1.96 0.75 7.16
C SER A 272 1.69 -0.05 8.43
N LEU A 273 2.77 -0.42 9.11
CA LEU A 273 2.79 -1.04 10.43
C LEU A 273 3.56 -0.09 11.36
N THR A 274 2.88 0.47 12.35
CA THR A 274 3.50 1.33 13.37
C THR A 274 3.94 0.47 14.53
N LEU A 275 5.18 0.62 15.00
CA LEU A 275 5.81 -0.24 16.03
C LEU A 275 6.10 0.48 17.35
N SER A 276 6.07 1.82 17.37
CA SER A 276 6.33 2.64 18.55
C SER A 276 5.20 3.62 18.83
N GLU A 277 5.09 4.05 20.09
CA GLU A 277 4.05 4.97 20.58
C GLU A 277 4.05 6.32 19.85
N ASP A 278 5.24 6.87 19.60
CA ASP A 278 5.46 8.13 18.91
C ASP A 278 5.36 8.01 17.38
N GLY A 279 5.15 6.79 16.85
CA GLY A 279 5.06 6.51 15.43
C GLY A 279 6.38 6.68 14.66
N THR A 280 7.51 6.83 15.36
CA THR A 280 8.82 7.02 14.73
C THR A 280 9.31 5.73 14.08
N HIS A 281 9.08 4.58 14.72
CA HIS A 281 9.43 3.26 14.19
C HIS A 281 8.24 2.66 13.45
N ARG A 282 8.40 2.49 12.13
CA ARG A 282 7.34 1.94 11.28
C ARG A 282 7.88 1.17 10.08
N VAL A 283 7.07 0.26 9.57
CA VAL A 283 7.25 -0.31 8.23
C VAL A 283 6.20 0.27 7.31
N ARG A 284 6.62 0.84 6.18
CA ARG A 284 5.70 1.22 5.11
C ARG A 284 5.61 0.08 4.10
N GLY A 285 4.41 -0.22 3.64
CA GLY A 285 4.16 -1.08 2.49
C GLY A 285 4.47 -0.37 1.18
N VAL A 286 4.07 -1.00 0.07
CA VAL A 286 4.39 -0.55 -1.30
C VAL A 286 3.52 0.62 -1.79
N TRP A 287 2.44 0.96 -1.10
CA TRP A 287 1.43 1.88 -1.61
C TRP A 287 1.84 3.35 -1.45
N ARG A 288 1.70 4.09 -2.55
CA ARG A 288 1.61 5.55 -2.58
C ARG A 288 0.26 5.97 -3.14
N TYR A 289 -0.08 7.24 -2.94
CA TYR A 289 -1.41 7.74 -3.26
C TYR A 289 -1.33 9.00 -4.11
N TYR A 290 -2.34 9.21 -4.94
CA TYR A 290 -2.59 10.47 -5.63
C TYR A 290 -4.08 10.80 -5.51
N THR A 291 -4.42 12.07 -5.64
CA THR A 291 -5.81 12.51 -5.79
C THR A 291 -6.10 12.73 -7.27
N ALA A 292 -7.32 12.45 -7.70
CA ALA A 292 -7.71 12.59 -9.09
C ALA A 292 -9.17 13.04 -9.20
N ARG A 293 -9.44 13.95 -10.13
CA ARG A 293 -10.81 14.36 -10.45
C ARG A 293 -11.61 13.26 -11.14
N ASP A 294 -12.93 13.28 -10.99
CA ASP A 294 -13.83 12.49 -11.82
C ASP A 294 -14.33 13.31 -13.02
N PRO A 295 -13.72 13.17 -14.22
CA PRO A 295 -14.04 14.01 -15.36
C PRO A 295 -15.48 13.83 -15.87
N ARG A 296 -16.17 12.77 -15.42
CA ARG A 296 -17.59 12.53 -15.74
C ARG A 296 -18.53 13.53 -15.08
N TRP A 297 -18.01 14.37 -14.18
CA TRP A 297 -18.72 15.48 -13.55
C TRP A 297 -18.24 16.85 -14.05
N ASP A 298 -17.27 16.94 -14.98
CA ASP A 298 -16.77 18.23 -15.48
C ASP A 298 -17.85 19.05 -16.21
N ARG A 299 -18.86 18.37 -16.76
CA ARG A 299 -19.99 18.98 -17.46
C ARG A 299 -21.31 18.41 -16.97
N LEU A 300 -22.33 19.25 -16.95
CA LEU A 300 -23.71 18.89 -16.63
C LEU A 300 -24.60 19.16 -17.84
N THR A 301 -25.51 18.24 -18.07
CA THR A 301 -26.59 18.38 -19.05
C THR A 301 -27.79 19.02 -18.36
N VAL A 302 -28.35 20.06 -18.98
CA VAL A 302 -29.55 20.77 -18.53
C VAL A 302 -30.65 20.46 -19.53
N ALA A 303 -31.59 19.62 -19.14
CA ALA A 303 -32.72 19.17 -19.94
C ALA A 303 -33.99 19.95 -19.56
N ARG A 304 -34.63 20.56 -20.56
CA ARG A 304 -35.94 21.22 -20.46
C ARG A 304 -36.90 20.59 -21.45
N THR A 305 -38.19 20.92 -21.36
CA THR A 305 -39.22 20.42 -22.29
C THR A 305 -38.88 20.71 -23.76
N THR A 306 -38.28 21.87 -24.06
CA THR A 306 -38.05 22.36 -25.43
C THR A 306 -36.62 22.19 -25.92
N ALA A 307 -35.65 22.01 -25.03
CA ALA A 307 -34.23 22.00 -25.38
C ALA A 307 -33.37 21.30 -24.33
N THR A 308 -32.25 20.75 -24.80
CA THR A 308 -31.17 20.23 -23.96
C THR A 308 -29.90 21.02 -24.23
N THR A 309 -29.23 21.46 -23.18
CA THR A 309 -27.97 22.22 -23.25
C THR A 309 -26.93 21.61 -22.31
N THR A 310 -25.65 21.97 -22.47
CA THR A 310 -24.58 21.50 -21.60
C THR A 310 -23.80 22.67 -21.03
N ARG A 311 -23.55 22.66 -19.72
CA ARG A 311 -22.73 23.67 -19.02
C ARG A 311 -21.56 23.03 -18.26
N PRO A 312 -20.45 23.74 -18.01
CA PRO A 312 -19.45 23.31 -17.04
C PRO A 312 -20.08 23.10 -15.67
N SER A 313 -19.59 22.11 -14.92
CA SER A 313 -20.00 21.91 -13.54
C SER A 313 -19.27 22.86 -12.60
N ALA A 314 -19.99 23.44 -11.64
CA ALA A 314 -19.39 24.20 -10.54
C ALA A 314 -18.80 23.29 -9.45
N ALA A 315 -19.09 21.99 -9.48
CA ALA A 315 -18.63 21.01 -8.51
C ALA A 315 -18.10 19.75 -9.19
N THR A 316 -16.84 19.41 -8.95
CA THR A 316 -16.21 18.18 -9.45
C THR A 316 -15.67 17.38 -8.26
N PRO A 317 -16.06 16.10 -8.09
CA PRO A 317 -15.60 15.30 -6.98
C PRO A 317 -14.16 14.83 -7.21
N LEU A 318 -13.35 14.89 -6.16
CA LEU A 318 -12.02 14.30 -6.12
C LEU A 318 -12.07 12.90 -5.51
N ARG A 319 -11.19 12.02 -5.98
CA ARG A 319 -11.04 10.64 -5.51
C ARG A 319 -9.59 10.40 -5.08
N VAL A 320 -9.38 9.51 -4.12
CA VAL A 320 -8.03 8.99 -3.81
C VAL A 320 -7.81 7.73 -4.60
N ALA A 321 -6.64 7.60 -5.22
CA ALA A 321 -6.17 6.37 -5.82
C ALA A 321 -4.85 5.93 -5.18
N ALA A 322 -4.61 4.62 -5.15
CA ALA A 322 -3.37 4.02 -4.65
C ALA A 322 -2.72 3.18 -5.74
N PHE A 323 -1.38 3.24 -5.79
CA PHE A 323 -0.57 2.50 -6.75
C PHE A 323 0.68 1.92 -6.06
N PRO A 324 1.21 0.80 -6.56
CA PRO A 324 2.46 0.24 -6.07
C PRO A 324 3.64 1.09 -6.56
N ALA A 325 4.37 1.68 -5.62
CA ALA A 325 5.55 2.48 -5.91
C ALA A 325 6.80 1.61 -5.98
N GLN A 326 7.76 2.00 -6.83
CA GLN A 326 9.03 1.30 -7.03
C GLN A 326 9.86 1.11 -5.75
N ILE A 327 9.66 1.94 -4.72
CA ILE A 327 10.49 1.95 -3.51
C ILE A 327 10.23 0.73 -2.60
N GLY A 328 9.20 -0.09 -2.87
CA GLY A 328 8.93 -1.31 -2.13
C GLY A 328 8.59 -1.09 -0.64
N PRO A 329 8.42 -2.18 0.15
CA PRO A 329 8.26 -2.09 1.59
C PRO A 329 9.57 -1.66 2.25
N ARG A 330 9.49 -0.82 3.29
CA ARG A 330 10.70 -0.32 3.98
C ARG A 330 10.46 0.02 5.43
N ALA A 331 11.48 -0.20 6.25
CA ALA A 331 11.54 0.30 7.60
C ALA A 331 11.88 1.80 7.64
N VAL A 332 11.38 2.47 8.67
CA VAL A 332 11.62 3.89 8.96
C VAL A 332 11.80 4.02 10.49
N PRO A 333 12.80 4.81 10.97
CA PRO A 333 13.91 5.39 10.20
C PRO A 333 14.85 4.31 9.63
N VAL A 334 15.68 4.67 8.65
CA VAL A 334 16.52 3.69 7.93
C VAL A 334 17.72 3.22 8.75
N ARG A 335 18.29 4.09 9.61
CA ARG A 335 19.51 3.79 10.38
C ARG A 335 19.21 3.23 11.77
N ASP A 336 18.29 3.88 12.48
CA ASP A 336 18.02 3.59 13.89
C ASP A 336 16.64 2.95 14.11
N GLY A 337 15.99 2.52 13.02
CA GLY A 337 14.65 1.96 13.05
C GLY A 337 14.63 0.43 13.06
N PRO A 338 13.43 -0.16 12.93
CA PRO A 338 13.27 -1.61 12.91
C PRO A 338 14.00 -2.22 11.71
N THR A 339 14.50 -3.44 11.83
CA THR A 339 15.07 -4.17 10.68
C THR A 339 13.97 -5.01 10.03
N LEU A 340 13.69 -4.78 8.75
CA LEU A 340 12.80 -5.63 7.97
C LEU A 340 13.54 -6.93 7.61
N THR A 341 13.10 -8.07 8.15
CA THR A 341 13.77 -9.37 7.98
C THR A 341 13.11 -10.28 6.96
N ALA A 342 11.82 -10.06 6.66
CA ALA A 342 11.12 -10.75 5.58
C ALA A 342 9.93 -9.93 5.08
N VAL A 343 9.58 -10.13 3.80
CA VAL A 343 8.33 -9.68 3.20
C VAL A 343 7.69 -10.89 2.53
N TRP A 344 6.46 -11.19 2.88
CA TRP A 344 5.66 -12.22 2.24
C TRP A 344 4.58 -11.58 1.39
N GLY A 345 4.40 -12.08 0.18
CA GLY A 345 3.47 -11.50 -0.77
C GLY A 345 3.27 -12.36 -2.00
N VAL A 346 2.38 -11.90 -2.87
CA VAL A 346 2.16 -12.49 -4.19
C VAL A 346 2.82 -11.59 -5.23
N THR A 347 3.72 -12.16 -6.03
CA THR A 347 4.28 -11.46 -7.19
C THR A 347 3.19 -11.31 -8.25
N THR A 348 2.95 -10.08 -8.70
CA THR A 348 1.93 -9.77 -9.69
C THR A 348 2.43 -8.75 -10.70
N ARG A 349 1.81 -8.72 -11.87
CA ARG A 349 2.13 -7.75 -12.92
C ARG A 349 1.72 -6.34 -12.52
N SER A 350 2.54 -5.37 -12.90
CA SER A 350 2.27 -3.96 -12.68
C SER A 350 0.89 -3.51 -13.22
N PRO A 351 0.20 -2.59 -12.52
CA PRO A 351 -0.99 -1.91 -13.03
C PRO A 351 -0.67 -0.71 -13.94
N ALA A 352 0.59 -0.46 -14.33
CA ALA A 352 0.99 0.74 -15.07
C ALA A 352 0.15 0.97 -16.34
N THR A 353 -0.15 -0.08 -17.11
CA THR A 353 -0.97 -0.01 -18.33
C THR A 353 -2.45 0.30 -18.09
N ARG A 354 -2.91 0.27 -16.82
CA ARG A 354 -4.29 0.57 -16.40
C ARG A 354 -4.43 1.95 -15.77
N LEU A 355 -3.32 2.65 -15.54
CA LEU A 355 -3.40 4.05 -15.15
C LEU A 355 -4.01 4.85 -16.30
N PRO A 356 -4.91 5.80 -16.00
CA PRO A 356 -5.42 6.72 -17.02
C PRO A 356 -4.25 7.44 -17.72
N PRO A 357 -4.38 7.79 -19.01
CA PRO A 357 -3.29 8.40 -19.78
C PRO A 357 -2.79 9.73 -19.22
N ASN A 358 -3.64 10.42 -18.46
CA ASN A 358 -3.34 11.69 -17.79
C ASN A 358 -2.99 11.46 -16.31
N VAL A 359 -2.29 10.39 -16.00
CA VAL A 359 -1.77 10.11 -14.65
C VAL A 359 -0.29 9.79 -14.79
N SER A 360 0.54 10.72 -14.35
CA SER A 360 2.00 10.68 -14.41
C SER A 360 2.57 10.51 -13.00
N VAL A 361 2.62 9.24 -12.53
CA VAL A 361 3.15 8.86 -11.21
C VAL A 361 4.27 7.83 -11.32
N GLY A 362 5.14 7.76 -10.31
CA GLY A 362 6.22 6.77 -10.19
C GLY A 362 5.74 5.34 -9.87
N VAL A 363 4.83 4.79 -10.68
CA VAL A 363 4.38 3.41 -10.61
C VAL A 363 5.51 2.47 -11.01
N ILE A 364 5.59 1.30 -10.36
CA ILE A 364 6.49 0.23 -10.80
C ILE A 364 6.09 -0.27 -12.19
N SER A 365 7.02 -0.45 -13.12
CA SER A 365 6.74 -0.91 -14.49
C SER A 365 6.68 -2.43 -14.60
N ASP A 366 7.51 -3.12 -13.82
CA ASP A 366 7.67 -4.57 -13.85
C ASP A 366 6.78 -5.27 -12.81
N GLU A 367 6.97 -6.58 -12.63
CA GLU A 367 6.30 -7.31 -11.57
C GLU A 367 6.68 -6.78 -10.19
N TYR A 368 5.73 -6.84 -9.26
CA TYR A 368 5.94 -6.38 -7.90
C TYR A 368 5.30 -7.34 -6.89
N THR A 369 5.88 -7.41 -5.70
CA THR A 369 5.37 -8.24 -4.61
C THR A 369 4.30 -7.47 -3.84
N ARG A 370 3.03 -7.87 -4.02
CA ARG A 370 1.93 -7.39 -3.18
C ARG A 370 2.01 -8.09 -1.83
N SER A 371 2.60 -7.41 -0.85
CA SER A 371 2.83 -7.97 0.48
C SER A 371 1.51 -8.24 1.22
N TYR A 372 1.30 -9.47 1.66
CA TYR A 372 0.29 -9.83 2.66
C TYR A 372 0.90 -10.04 4.05
N GLY A 373 2.22 -9.97 4.20
CA GLY A 373 2.85 -10.04 5.51
C GLY A 373 4.27 -9.51 5.53
N VAL A 374 4.74 -9.17 6.72
CA VAL A 374 6.10 -8.68 6.97
C VAL A 374 6.66 -9.24 8.27
N ALA A 375 7.97 -9.48 8.32
CA ALA A 375 8.68 -9.73 9.56
C ALA A 375 9.64 -8.59 9.85
N VAL A 376 9.63 -8.12 11.09
CA VAL A 376 10.55 -7.13 11.60
C VAL A 376 11.28 -7.65 12.82
N ARG A 377 12.48 -7.12 13.04
CA ARG A 377 13.24 -7.27 14.26
C ARG A 377 13.39 -5.90 14.89
N ASN A 378 13.05 -5.78 16.17
CA ASN A 378 13.15 -4.55 16.93
C ASN A 378 13.72 -4.83 18.33
N GLU A 379 14.29 -3.80 18.96
CA GLU A 379 14.81 -3.91 20.33
C GLU A 379 13.69 -4.16 21.34
N THR A 380 12.65 -3.33 21.27
CA THR A 380 11.46 -3.41 22.09
C THR A 380 10.21 -3.47 21.21
N LEU A 381 9.15 -4.08 21.73
CA LEU A 381 7.83 -4.06 21.12
C LEU A 381 6.83 -3.70 22.19
N ASP A 382 6.06 -2.66 21.94
CA ASP A 382 4.91 -2.31 22.76
C ASP A 382 3.65 -2.93 22.14
N SER A 383 3.27 -4.12 22.59
CA SER A 383 2.18 -4.89 21.99
C SER A 383 0.84 -4.16 21.94
N GLU A 384 0.58 -3.25 22.88
CA GLU A 384 -0.69 -2.51 22.95
C GLU A 384 -0.76 -1.36 21.94
N ARG A 385 0.39 -0.95 21.39
CA ARG A 385 0.52 0.22 20.52
C ARG A 385 0.88 -0.10 19.08
N ILE A 386 1.07 -1.38 18.75
CA ILE A 386 1.31 -1.78 17.37
C ILE A 386 0.00 -1.73 16.58
N GLN A 387 0.02 -1.00 15.47
CA GLN A 387 -1.14 -0.82 14.60
C GLN A 387 -0.80 -1.09 13.14
N VAL A 388 -1.68 -1.82 12.47
CA VAL A 388 -1.71 -1.92 11.01
C VAL A 388 -2.63 -0.84 10.48
N HIS A 389 -2.10 0.02 9.62
CA HIS A 389 -2.85 1.04 8.90
C HIS A 389 -3.15 0.57 7.49
N GLY A 390 -4.37 0.81 7.03
CA GLY A 390 -4.84 0.38 5.74
C GLY A 390 -4.68 1.42 4.64
N VAL A 391 -5.05 1.03 3.42
CA VAL A 391 -5.00 1.92 2.24
C VAL A 391 -6.17 2.91 2.17
N VAL A 392 -7.18 2.77 3.02
CA VAL A 392 -8.27 3.75 3.18
C VAL A 392 -8.01 4.59 4.43
N ARG A 393 -8.11 5.92 4.29
CA ARG A 393 -7.89 6.84 5.41
C ARG A 393 -8.80 6.51 6.58
N GLY A 394 -8.22 6.45 7.79
CA GLY A 394 -8.95 6.20 9.04
C GLY A 394 -9.22 4.72 9.32
N VAL A 395 -8.85 3.81 8.40
CA VAL A 395 -8.94 2.36 8.65
C VAL A 395 -7.61 1.87 9.21
N SER A 396 -7.64 1.47 10.48
CA SER A 396 -6.53 0.84 11.19
C SER A 396 -7.05 -0.28 12.08
N ALA A 397 -6.19 -1.26 12.38
CA ALA A 397 -6.48 -2.30 13.35
C ALA A 397 -5.29 -2.47 14.32
N PRO A 398 -5.55 -2.61 15.63
CA PRO A 398 -4.53 -3.02 16.57
C PRO A 398 -4.12 -4.48 16.30
N LEU A 399 -2.94 -4.86 16.78
CA LEU A 399 -2.58 -6.27 16.90
C LEU A 399 -3.17 -6.82 18.22
N SER A 400 -4.49 -6.97 18.29
CA SER A 400 -5.19 -7.34 19.53
C SER A 400 -4.80 -8.72 20.08
N GLU A 401 -4.30 -9.63 19.24
CA GLU A 401 -3.79 -10.93 19.64
C GLU A 401 -2.43 -11.21 18.99
N ILE A 402 -1.36 -11.02 19.77
CA ILE A 402 -0.01 -11.39 19.36
C ILE A 402 0.29 -12.79 19.90
N THR A 403 0.26 -13.79 19.03
CA THR A 403 0.57 -15.16 19.40
C THR A 403 2.08 -15.31 19.59
N ARG A 404 2.53 -15.53 20.83
CA ARG A 404 3.93 -15.90 21.09
C ARG A 404 4.19 -17.28 20.52
N THR A 405 5.11 -17.38 19.57
CA THR A 405 5.50 -18.69 19.05
C THR A 405 6.44 -19.39 20.03
N ALA A 406 6.23 -20.68 20.25
CA ALA A 406 7.12 -21.53 21.06
C ALA A 406 8.39 -21.96 20.30
N ARG A 407 8.61 -21.43 19.08
CA ARG A 407 9.69 -21.86 18.19
C ARG A 407 11.00 -21.16 18.61
N PRO A 408 12.02 -21.89 19.09
CA PRO A 408 13.29 -21.27 19.44
C PRO A 408 14.04 -20.81 18.18
N ILE A 409 14.59 -19.60 18.21
CA ILE A 409 15.57 -19.11 17.23
C ILE A 409 16.96 -19.28 17.85
N ARG A 410 17.87 -19.96 17.15
CA ARG A 410 19.21 -20.32 17.63
C ARG A 410 20.30 -19.77 16.71
N GLU A 411 21.51 -19.61 17.23
CA GLU A 411 22.67 -19.36 16.38
C GLU A 411 23.23 -20.70 15.89
N PRO A 412 23.48 -20.89 14.58
CA PRO A 412 24.15 -22.09 14.10
C PRO A 412 25.65 -21.99 14.36
N ASN A 413 26.31 -23.13 14.52
CA ASN A 413 27.76 -23.22 14.49
C ASN A 413 28.22 -23.48 13.05
N LEU A 414 28.54 -22.39 12.34
CA LEU A 414 29.15 -22.42 11.00
C LEU A 414 30.67 -22.32 11.13
N SER A 415 31.39 -23.25 10.50
CA SER A 415 32.84 -23.19 10.40
C SER A 415 33.33 -23.56 9.01
N VAL A 416 34.38 -22.88 8.56
CA VAL A 416 35.05 -23.12 7.27
C VAL A 416 36.52 -23.33 7.51
N ARG A 417 37.06 -24.43 7.01
CA ARG A 417 38.48 -24.78 7.18
C ARG A 417 39.11 -25.22 5.88
N LEU A 418 40.39 -24.91 5.72
CA LEU A 418 41.24 -25.48 4.68
C LEU A 418 41.55 -26.93 5.10
N THR A 419 41.19 -27.92 4.28
CA THR A 419 41.52 -29.33 4.54
C THR A 419 42.69 -29.82 3.70
N ASP A 420 42.84 -29.25 2.51
CA ASP A 420 43.95 -29.56 1.61
C ASP A 420 44.33 -28.32 0.82
N SER A 421 45.60 -28.19 0.46
CA SER A 421 46.11 -27.07 -0.33
C SER A 421 47.38 -27.45 -1.09
N SER A 422 47.43 -27.03 -2.34
CA SER A 422 48.56 -27.17 -3.26
C SER A 422 49.01 -25.79 -3.74
N GLY A 423 50.03 -25.76 -4.61
CA GLY A 423 50.46 -24.53 -5.28
C GLY A 423 49.41 -23.90 -6.20
N SER A 424 48.39 -24.66 -6.62
CA SER A 424 47.41 -24.22 -7.62
C SER A 424 45.94 -24.28 -7.17
N ALA A 425 45.63 -24.96 -6.07
CA ALA A 425 44.26 -25.09 -5.57
C ALA A 425 44.22 -25.40 -4.08
N ALA A 426 43.09 -25.12 -3.43
CA ALA A 426 42.78 -25.59 -2.10
C ALA A 426 41.36 -26.14 -1.96
N THR A 427 41.20 -27.06 -1.02
CA THR A 427 39.91 -27.66 -0.68
C THR A 427 39.43 -27.10 0.65
N LEU A 428 38.25 -26.50 0.61
CA LEU A 428 37.55 -25.93 1.75
C LEU A 428 36.53 -26.94 2.26
N ARG A 429 36.53 -27.20 3.56
CA ARG A 429 35.49 -27.95 4.25
C ARG A 429 34.63 -26.99 5.06
N ILE A 430 33.34 -27.00 4.73
CA ILE A 430 32.30 -26.20 5.36
C ILE A 430 31.51 -27.13 6.28
N THR A 431 31.25 -26.72 7.51
CA THR A 431 30.44 -27.48 8.48
C THR A 431 29.41 -26.58 9.12
N VAL A 432 28.14 -27.00 9.14
CA VAL A 432 27.02 -26.29 9.75
C VAL A 432 26.30 -27.20 10.74
N ARG A 433 26.26 -26.81 12.02
CA ARG A 433 25.67 -27.60 13.11
C ARG A 433 24.81 -26.78 14.05
N ASP A 434 23.85 -27.44 14.70
CA ASP A 434 23.04 -26.82 15.74
C ASP A 434 23.94 -26.59 16.97
N SER A 435 23.98 -25.37 17.48
CA SER A 435 24.87 -25.00 18.59
C SER A 435 24.49 -25.65 19.92
N GLN A 436 23.23 -26.04 20.11
CA GLN A 436 22.74 -26.66 21.34
C GLN A 436 22.84 -28.18 21.30
N THR A 437 22.47 -28.80 20.18
CA THR A 437 22.41 -30.27 20.07
C THR A 437 23.63 -30.88 19.38
N GLY A 438 24.43 -30.09 18.64
CA GLY A 438 25.51 -30.58 17.80
C GLY A 438 25.05 -31.31 16.52
N ALA A 439 23.74 -31.42 16.31
CA ALA A 439 23.17 -32.11 15.14
C ALA A 439 23.52 -31.38 13.84
N PRO A 440 23.75 -32.10 12.74
CA PRO A 440 24.02 -31.48 11.44
C PRO A 440 22.79 -30.73 10.91
N LEU A 441 22.99 -29.54 10.35
CA LEU A 441 21.91 -28.80 9.70
C LEU A 441 21.72 -29.26 8.26
N ARG A 442 20.45 -29.39 7.86
CA ARG A 442 20.04 -29.51 6.47
C ARG A 442 19.44 -28.20 6.01
N VAL A 443 19.96 -27.67 4.91
CA VAL A 443 19.55 -26.38 4.35
C VAL A 443 18.28 -26.52 3.49
N THR A 444 17.97 -27.73 3.02
CA THR A 444 17.02 -27.98 1.90
C THR A 444 15.75 -28.77 2.22
N GLU A 445 15.46 -29.16 3.47
CA GLU A 445 14.25 -29.96 3.75
C GLU A 445 13.47 -29.44 4.97
N SER A 446 12.52 -28.54 4.76
CA SER A 446 11.41 -28.36 5.70
C SER A 446 10.27 -29.33 5.32
N ALA A 447 10.27 -30.52 5.94
CA ALA A 447 9.20 -31.52 5.81
C ALA A 447 8.04 -31.31 6.82
N ALA A 448 7.83 -30.09 7.30
CA ALA A 448 6.68 -29.79 8.15
C ALA A 448 5.44 -29.52 7.27
N PRO A 449 4.22 -29.96 7.66
CA PRO A 449 2.99 -29.51 7.04
C PRO A 449 2.94 -27.99 7.12
N ARG A 450 2.96 -27.33 5.96
CA ARG A 450 2.96 -25.88 5.80
C ARG A 450 1.56 -25.35 6.13
N PRO A 451 1.34 -24.62 7.24
CA PRO A 451 0.00 -24.16 7.58
C PRO A 451 -0.42 -22.90 6.79
N ILE A 452 0.48 -22.27 6.03
CA ILE A 452 0.23 -21.02 5.28
C ILE A 452 0.88 -21.12 3.89
N VAL A 453 0.10 -20.85 2.83
CA VAL A 453 0.30 -21.26 1.42
C VAL A 453 1.44 -20.54 0.66
N ALA A 454 2.21 -19.65 1.27
CA ALA A 454 3.33 -19.00 0.56
C ALA A 454 4.55 -18.87 1.48
N ASP A 455 5.35 -19.92 1.42
CA ASP A 455 6.62 -20.05 2.12
C ASP A 455 7.62 -19.07 1.52
N GLY A 456 8.33 -18.36 2.39
CA GLY A 456 9.57 -17.72 1.97
C GLY A 456 10.56 -18.78 1.45
N PRO A 457 11.60 -18.38 0.72
CA PRO A 457 12.58 -19.32 0.20
C PRO A 457 13.19 -20.16 1.34
N ASP A 458 13.58 -21.39 1.00
CA ASP A 458 14.36 -22.23 1.89
C ASP A 458 15.66 -21.51 2.30
N GLY A 459 16.29 -21.98 3.38
CA GLY A 459 17.60 -21.48 3.74
C GLY A 459 18.58 -21.67 2.60
N THR A 460 19.60 -20.84 2.51
CA THR A 460 20.67 -20.96 1.53
C THR A 460 22.03 -20.99 2.21
N LEU A 461 22.98 -21.63 1.56
CA LEU A 461 24.39 -21.59 1.93
C LEU A 461 25.16 -21.23 0.67
N SER A 462 26.05 -20.25 0.77
CA SER A 462 26.85 -19.79 -0.36
C SER A 462 28.29 -19.53 0.04
N ILE A 463 29.20 -19.61 -0.94
CA ILE A 463 30.61 -19.22 -0.83
C ILE A 463 30.88 -18.10 -1.84
N ASN A 464 31.24 -16.91 -1.36
CA ASN A 464 31.40 -15.71 -2.21
C ASN A 464 30.20 -15.43 -3.14
N GLY A 465 28.98 -15.84 -2.74
CA GLY A 465 27.76 -15.73 -3.54
C GLY A 465 27.38 -16.98 -4.34
N ASP A 466 28.30 -17.93 -4.53
CA ASP A 466 28.01 -19.18 -5.23
C ASP A 466 27.32 -20.18 -4.31
N PRO A 467 26.17 -20.77 -4.69
CA PRO A 467 25.42 -21.69 -3.83
C PRO A 467 26.19 -22.99 -3.55
N VAL A 468 26.06 -23.48 -2.32
CA VAL A 468 26.69 -24.72 -1.81
C VAL A 468 25.62 -25.61 -1.19
N THR A 469 25.59 -26.88 -1.60
CA THR A 469 24.71 -27.89 -1.02
C THR A 469 25.43 -28.60 0.12
N LEU A 470 24.81 -28.67 1.31
CA LEU A 470 25.29 -29.48 2.42
C LEU A 470 24.90 -30.95 2.24
N GLY A 471 25.83 -31.83 2.58
CA GLY A 471 25.57 -33.25 2.72
C GLY A 471 24.71 -33.58 3.95
N PRO A 472 24.27 -34.85 4.09
CA PRO A 472 23.41 -35.30 5.18
C PRO A 472 24.03 -35.13 6.58
N ASP A 473 25.36 -35.05 6.65
CA ASP A 473 26.18 -34.89 7.85
C ASP A 473 26.47 -33.40 8.18
N GLY A 474 25.83 -32.48 7.47
CA GLY A 474 25.97 -31.04 7.66
C GLY A 474 27.31 -30.50 7.17
N THR A 475 27.97 -31.20 6.25
CA THR A 475 29.25 -30.76 5.67
C THR A 475 29.19 -30.59 4.15
N ALA A 476 30.00 -29.70 3.62
CA ALA A 476 30.24 -29.56 2.19
C ALA A 476 31.75 -29.37 1.93
N THR A 477 32.22 -29.82 0.78
CA THR A 477 33.59 -29.59 0.33
C THR A 477 33.59 -28.85 -0.99
N ARG A 478 34.48 -27.86 -1.14
CA ARG A 478 34.63 -27.06 -2.35
C ARG A 478 36.10 -26.84 -2.65
N THR A 479 36.53 -27.20 -3.84
CA THR A 479 37.88 -26.88 -4.33
C THR A 479 37.87 -25.54 -5.02
N VAL A 480 38.86 -24.71 -4.72
CA VAL A 480 39.03 -23.36 -5.23
C VAL A 480 40.44 -23.18 -5.80
N ALA A 481 40.56 -22.49 -6.92
CA ALA A 481 41.82 -22.33 -7.65
C ALA A 481 42.41 -20.91 -7.58
N GLU A 482 41.58 -19.91 -7.23
CA GLU A 482 42.02 -18.51 -7.17
C GLU A 482 42.48 -18.09 -5.76
N PRO A 483 43.68 -17.55 -5.58
CA PRO A 483 44.13 -17.08 -4.27
C PRO A 483 43.21 -15.96 -3.77
N GLY A 484 42.74 -16.02 -2.52
CA GLY A 484 41.79 -15.03 -2.03
C GLY A 484 41.17 -15.30 -0.66
N LEU A 485 40.20 -14.45 -0.32
CA LEU A 485 39.31 -14.61 0.82
C LEU A 485 38.03 -15.31 0.35
N TYR A 486 37.64 -16.32 1.10
CA TYR A 486 36.45 -17.13 0.85
C TYR A 486 35.51 -16.99 2.04
N THR A 487 34.45 -16.22 1.86
CA THR A 487 33.41 -16.02 2.87
C THR A 487 32.25 -16.95 2.57
N VAL A 488 31.96 -17.84 3.52
CA VAL A 488 30.77 -18.67 3.49
C VAL A 488 29.69 -17.98 4.28
N ARG A 489 28.49 -17.93 3.70
CA ARG A 489 27.33 -17.29 4.29
C ARG A 489 26.16 -18.27 4.31
N PHE A 490 25.63 -18.49 5.51
CA PHE A 490 24.40 -19.24 5.77
C PHE A 490 23.27 -18.25 5.99
N GLU A 491 22.24 -18.32 5.15
CA GLU A 491 20.99 -17.57 5.30
C GLU A 491 19.88 -18.56 5.70
N PRO A 492 19.26 -18.41 6.87
CA PRO A 492 18.30 -19.38 7.38
C PRO A 492 16.95 -19.23 6.68
N ALA A 493 16.18 -20.31 6.64
CA ALA A 493 14.76 -20.24 6.33
C ALA A 493 14.02 -19.36 7.37
N PRO A 494 12.87 -18.75 7.01
CA PRO A 494 12.11 -17.93 7.94
C PRO A 494 11.73 -18.70 9.22
N TRP A 495 11.92 -18.09 10.38
CA TRP A 495 11.59 -18.70 11.67
C TRP A 495 10.11 -19.06 11.86
N ARG A 496 9.24 -18.51 11.01
CA ARG A 496 7.80 -18.78 10.96
C ARG A 496 7.48 -20.17 10.42
N THR A 497 8.30 -20.67 9.50
CA THR A 497 8.07 -21.91 8.75
C THR A 497 8.96 -23.05 9.24
N THR A 498 10.01 -22.76 10.01
CA THR A 498 11.00 -23.74 10.46
C THR A 498 11.07 -23.82 12.00
N SER A 499 11.28 -25.03 12.54
CA SER A 499 11.54 -25.24 13.97
C SER A 499 12.51 -26.40 14.19
N PRO A 500 13.62 -26.20 14.93
CA PRO A 500 14.10 -24.93 15.43
C PRO A 500 14.45 -23.97 14.28
N ALA A 501 14.35 -22.67 14.52
CA ALA A 501 14.76 -21.65 13.57
C ALA A 501 16.19 -21.20 13.86
N TYR A 502 16.86 -20.60 12.87
CA TYR A 502 18.25 -20.16 13.01
C TYR A 502 18.44 -18.69 12.62
N THR A 503 19.50 -18.07 13.12
CA THR A 503 20.02 -16.79 12.61
C THR A 503 20.97 -17.01 11.44
N ALA A 504 21.20 -15.96 10.66
CA ALA A 504 22.26 -15.98 9.65
C ALA A 504 23.63 -16.07 10.32
N ALA A 505 24.55 -16.77 9.66
CA ALA A 505 25.93 -16.91 10.10
C ALA A 505 26.87 -16.79 8.92
N SER A 506 28.08 -16.31 9.17
CA SER A 506 29.14 -16.26 8.17
C SER A 506 30.47 -16.61 8.80
N ASP A 507 31.33 -17.29 8.05
CA ASP A 507 32.71 -17.56 8.43
C ASP A 507 33.61 -17.38 7.20
N THR A 508 34.86 -16.99 7.41
CA THR A 508 35.79 -16.64 6.33
C THR A 508 37.11 -17.35 6.48
N VAL A 509 37.62 -17.89 5.39
CA VAL A 509 38.94 -18.50 5.30
C VAL A 509 39.74 -17.83 4.20
N ARG A 510 41.05 -17.70 4.41
CA ARG A 510 41.98 -17.18 3.40
C ARG A 510 42.82 -18.32 2.85
N TRP A 511 42.98 -18.36 1.53
CA TRP A 511 43.93 -19.25 0.87
C TRP A 511 44.85 -18.46 -0.06
N HIS A 512 46.12 -18.85 -0.08
CA HIS A 512 47.11 -18.33 -1.01
C HIS A 512 48.18 -19.41 -1.28
N PRO A 513 48.70 -19.56 -2.52
CA PRO A 513 49.75 -20.51 -2.85
C PRO A 513 50.99 -20.38 -1.96
N LEU A 514 51.45 -19.15 -1.72
CA LEU A 514 52.57 -18.84 -0.80
C LEU A 514 52.24 -19.08 0.69
N GLY A 515 51.02 -19.49 1.02
CA GLY A 515 50.70 -20.05 2.33
C GLY A 515 51.18 -21.51 2.49
N THR A 516 51.71 -22.13 1.43
CA THR A 516 52.17 -23.53 1.40
C THR A 516 53.65 -23.63 1.03
N LEU A 517 54.35 -24.66 1.53
CA LEU A 517 55.73 -24.96 1.15
C LEU A 517 55.89 -25.17 -0.37
N ALA A 518 54.94 -25.87 -0.99
CA ALA A 518 54.93 -26.11 -2.44
C ALA A 518 54.86 -24.80 -3.24
N GLY A 519 54.03 -23.84 -2.81
CA GLY A 519 53.96 -22.54 -3.47
C GLY A 519 55.25 -21.72 -3.36
N TRP A 520 55.99 -21.84 -2.24
CA TRP A 520 57.32 -21.23 -2.12
C TRP A 520 58.36 -21.87 -3.04
N VAL A 521 58.35 -23.20 -3.17
CA VAL A 521 59.23 -23.91 -4.11
C VAL A 521 58.94 -23.48 -5.55
N GLN A 522 57.67 -23.42 -5.92
CA GLN A 522 57.26 -22.99 -7.26
C GLN A 522 57.62 -21.53 -7.54
N LEU A 523 57.51 -20.63 -6.55
CA LEU A 523 57.95 -19.24 -6.68
C LEU A 523 59.47 -19.17 -6.90
N LEU A 524 60.25 -19.92 -6.12
CA LEU A 524 61.71 -19.97 -6.27
C LEU A 524 62.10 -20.47 -7.66
N GLU A 525 61.51 -21.58 -8.10
CA GLU A 525 61.74 -22.15 -9.43
C GLU A 525 61.39 -21.14 -10.53
N THR A 526 60.23 -20.51 -10.46
CA THR A 526 59.80 -19.50 -11.43
C THR A 526 60.75 -18.30 -11.46
N THR A 527 61.22 -17.86 -10.29
CA THR A 527 62.17 -16.74 -10.17
C THR A 527 63.53 -17.10 -10.76
N ILE A 528 64.01 -18.33 -10.55
CA ILE A 528 65.25 -18.84 -11.16
C ILE A 528 65.12 -18.86 -12.68
N TRP A 529 64.03 -19.42 -13.21
CA TRP A 529 63.81 -19.50 -14.65
C TRP A 529 63.66 -18.14 -15.32
N ILE A 530 63.01 -17.17 -14.69
CA ILE A 530 62.95 -15.77 -15.17
C ILE A 530 64.33 -15.10 -15.06
N GLY A 531 65.09 -15.41 -14.02
CA GLY A 531 66.42 -14.85 -13.79
C GLY A 531 67.47 -15.33 -14.80
N ILE A 532 67.36 -16.56 -15.32
CA ILE A 532 68.34 -17.15 -16.25
C ILE A 532 68.53 -16.29 -17.52
N PRO A 533 67.48 -15.93 -18.29
CA PRO A 533 67.64 -15.06 -19.47
C PRO A 533 68.25 -13.70 -19.15
N VAL A 534 67.85 -13.09 -18.01
CA VAL A 534 68.38 -11.79 -17.57
C VAL A 534 69.86 -11.91 -17.22
N ALA A 535 70.25 -12.96 -16.50
CA ALA A 535 71.63 -13.24 -16.16
C ALA A 535 72.47 -13.53 -17.42
N VAL A 536 71.94 -14.32 -18.37
CA VAL A 536 72.59 -14.60 -19.66
C VAL A 536 72.77 -13.32 -20.48
N ALA A 537 71.73 -12.49 -20.60
CA ALA A 537 71.80 -11.21 -21.30
C ALA A 537 72.78 -10.24 -20.62
N TRP A 538 72.81 -10.22 -19.28
CA TRP A 538 73.77 -9.41 -18.53
C TRP A 538 75.21 -9.88 -18.74
N ILE A 539 75.47 -11.19 -18.68
CA ILE A 539 76.80 -11.78 -18.94
C ILE A 539 77.23 -11.51 -20.39
N ALA A 540 76.35 -11.76 -21.36
CA ALA A 540 76.61 -11.50 -22.77
C ALA A 540 76.86 -10.00 -23.02
N GLY A 541 76.05 -9.13 -22.44
CA GLY A 541 76.24 -7.68 -22.49
C GLY A 541 77.57 -7.24 -21.88
N ARG A 542 78.00 -7.87 -20.78
CA ARG A 542 79.31 -7.62 -20.16
C ARG A 542 80.47 -8.09 -21.04
N GLN A 543 80.34 -9.23 -21.72
CA GLN A 543 81.33 -9.72 -22.66
C GLN A 543 81.41 -8.85 -23.92
N VAL A 544 80.27 -8.40 -24.45
CA VAL A 544 80.22 -7.46 -25.58
C VAL A 544 80.81 -6.11 -25.19
N ALA A 545 80.54 -5.59 -23.99
CA ALA A 545 81.18 -4.39 -23.47
C ALA A 545 82.70 -4.56 -23.31
N HIS A 546 83.16 -5.72 -22.84
CA HIS A 546 84.59 -6.04 -22.78
C HIS A 546 85.24 -6.09 -24.16
N LEU A 547 84.55 -6.64 -25.17
CA LEU A 547 85.01 -6.68 -26.57
C LEU A 547 85.01 -5.28 -27.21
N MET A 548 84.01 -4.44 -26.93
CA MET A 548 83.96 -3.05 -27.42
C MET A 548 84.91 -2.11 -26.66
N SER A 549 85.35 -2.46 -25.45
CA SER A 549 86.42 -1.76 -24.73
C SER A 549 87.83 -2.23 -25.13
N GLY A 550 87.93 -3.17 -26.07
CA GLY A 550 89.16 -3.80 -26.53
C GLY A 550 89.74 -3.19 -27.80
N GLU A 551 90.14 -1.92 -27.76
CA GLU A 551 91.22 -1.27 -28.54
C GLU A 551 91.41 0.12 -27.90
N SER A 552 92.56 0.54 -27.38
CA SER A 552 93.95 0.30 -27.78
C SER A 552 94.95 0.38 -26.61
N ARG A 553 95.97 -0.48 -26.60
CA ARG A 553 97.34 -0.13 -26.16
C ARG A 553 98.26 -0.39 -27.34
N PRO A 554 99.28 0.43 -27.61
CA PRO A 554 99.90 1.44 -26.75
C PRO A 554 99.25 2.83 -26.81
#